data_AF-A0A2V9C1C6-F1
#
_entry.id   AF-A0A2V9C1C6-F1
#
_cell.length_a   1.000
_cell.length_b   1.000
_cell.length_c   1.000
_cell.angle_alpha   90.00
_cell.angle_beta   90.00
_cell.angle_gamma   90.00
#
_symmetry.space_group_name_H-M   'P 1'
#
loop_
_entity.id
_entity.type
_entity.pdbx_description
1 polymer ?
#
loop_
_entity_poly.entity_id
_entity_poly.type
_entity_poly.pdbx_seq_one_letter_code
_entity_poly.pdbx_strand_id
1 'polypeptide(L)' 'MYERLTLIREFEERLRWLVETGVPVGAVHYYTGQEACAVGVCAALEPSDWIASTHRGHG' A
#
# COMPACT_ATOMS: atom_id res chain seq x y z
N MET A 1 12.39 5.93 5.19
CA MET A 1 11.18 5.41 5.86
C MET A 1 10.01 6.37 5.77
N TYR A 2 10.09 7.59 6.34
CA TYR A 2 8.99 8.56 6.31
C TYR A 2 8.39 8.79 4.91
N GLU A 3 9.23 9.07 3.89
CA GLU A 3 8.77 9.27 2.52
C GLU A 3 7.96 8.08 1.97
N ARG A 4 8.39 6.83 2.26
CA ARG A 4 7.68 5.63 1.82
C ARG A 4 6.34 5.47 2.55
N LEU A 5 6.31 5.74 3.85
CA LEU A 5 5.06 5.72 4.64
C LEU A 5 4.05 6.73 4.07
N THR A 6 4.50 7.96 3.81
CA THR A 6 3.65 9.01 3.25
C THR A 6 3.21 8.69 1.83
N LEU A 7 4.09 8.15 0.99
CA LEU A 7 3.74 7.75 -0.38
C LEU A 7 2.61 6.71 -0.40
N ILE A 8 2.68 5.68 0.44
CA ILE A 8 1.61 4.67 0.55
C ILE A 8 0.32 5.34 1.02
N ARG A 9 0.38 6.23 2.03
CA ARG A 9 -0.78 6.96 2.51
C ARG A 9 -1.45 7.78 1.41
N GLU A 10 -0.68 8.58 0.69
CA GLU A 10 -1.17 9.45 -0.38
C GLU A 10 -1.74 8.63 -1.54
N PHE A 11 -1.09 7.51 -1.89
CA PHE A 11 -1.61 6.57 -2.89
C PHE A 11 -2.98 6.04 -2.49
N GLU A 12 -3.13 5.58 -1.25
CA GLU A 12 -4.40 5.03 -0.73
C GLU A 12 -5.52 6.08 -0.67
N GLU A 13 -5.20 7.30 -0.26
CA GLU A 13 -6.16 8.42 -0.24
C GLU A 13 -6.58 8.82 -1.66
N ARG A 14 -5.64 8.85 -2.60
CA ARG A 14 -5.93 9.13 -4.01
C ARG A 14 -6.78 8.01 -4.63
N LEU A 15 -6.47 6.76 -4.32
CA LEU A 15 -7.23 5.60 -4.78
C LEU A 15 -8.66 5.65 -4.25
N ARG A 16 -8.86 6.01 -2.98
CA ARG A 16 -10.19 6.20 -2.39
C ARG A 16 -11.00 7.24 -3.15
N TRP A 17 -10.41 8.41 -3.44
CA TRP A 17 -11.08 9.44 -4.25
C TRP A 17 -11.46 8.91 -5.64
N LEU A 18 -10.57 8.14 -6.29
CA LEU A 18 -10.86 7.56 -7.59
C LEU A 18 -12.04 6.58 -7.53
N VAL A 19 -12.10 5.73 -6.49
CA VAL A 19 -13.23 4.82 -6.23
C VAL A 19 -14.54 5.58 -6.05
N GLU A 20 -14.53 6.66 -5.26
CA GLU A 20 -15.72 7.50 -5.04
C GLU A 20 -16.20 8.17 -6.34
N THR A 21 -15.28 8.51 -7.26
CA THR A 21 -15.60 9.04 -8.59
C THR A 21 -15.93 7.97 -9.63
N GLY A 22 -15.94 6.68 -9.26
CA GLY A 22 -16.31 5.56 -10.13
C GLY A 22 -15.26 5.19 -11.18
N VAL A 23 -13.99 5.58 -11.00
CA VAL A 23 -12.93 5.27 -11.99
C VAL A 23 -12.49 3.81 -11.91
N PRO A 24 -12.08 3.25 -10.75
CA PRO A 24 -11.86 1.82 -10.58
C PRO A 24 -13.21 1.09 -10.45
N VAL A 25 -13.35 -0.03 -11.16
CA VAL A 25 -14.51 -0.92 -11.05
C VAL A 25 -14.08 -2.17 -10.29
N GLY A 26 -14.69 -2.44 -9.13
CA GLY A 26 -14.44 -3.64 -8.33
C GLY A 26 -14.04 -3.37 -6.88
N ALA A 27 -13.68 -4.44 -6.16
CA ALA A 27 -13.28 -4.35 -4.76
C ALA A 27 -11.85 -3.79 -4.62
N VAL A 28 -11.70 -2.75 -3.80
CA VAL A 28 -10.42 -2.16 -3.41
C VAL A 28 -10.19 -2.40 -1.93
N HIS A 29 -9.01 -2.90 -1.57
CA HIS A 29 -8.64 -3.20 -0.19
C HIS A 29 -7.54 -2.26 0.28
N TYR A 30 -7.93 -1.19 0.98
CA TYR A 30 -7.02 -0.10 1.33
C TYR A 30 -5.94 -0.51 2.35
N TYR A 31 -4.68 -0.12 2.14
CA TYR A 31 -3.59 -0.36 3.09
C TYR A 31 -3.45 0.75 4.17
N THR A 32 -4.34 1.75 4.17
CA THR A 32 -4.32 2.87 5.13
C THR A 32 -4.20 2.40 6.58
N GLY A 33 -3.19 2.90 7.29
CA GLY A 33 -2.93 2.58 8.71
C GLY A 33 -2.01 1.36 8.92
N GLN A 34 -1.61 0.66 7.85
CA GLN A 34 -0.67 -0.47 7.90
C GLN A 34 0.67 -0.16 7.22
N GLU A 35 0.94 1.09 6.85
CA GLU A 35 2.11 1.48 6.05
C GLU A 35 3.43 1.04 6.71
N ALA A 36 3.50 1.10 8.04
CA ALA A 36 4.65 0.66 8.80
C ALA A 36 4.96 -0.83 8.65
N CYS A 37 3.96 -1.67 8.36
CA CYS A 37 4.16 -3.10 8.12
C CYS A 37 4.94 -3.32 6.83
N ALA A 38 4.47 -2.82 5.68
CA ALA A 38 5.16 -2.98 4.41
C ALA A 38 6.53 -2.28 4.41
N VAL A 39 6.59 -1.02 4.83
CA VAL A 39 7.83 -0.26 4.86
C VAL A 39 8.84 -0.89 5.83
N GLY A 40 8.41 -1.32 7.01
CA GLY A 40 9.28 -1.93 8.01
C GLY A 40 9.80 -3.30 7.59
N VAL A 41 8.94 -4.16 7.03
CA VAL A 41 9.36 -5.48 6.52
C VAL A 41 10.32 -5.30 5.35
N CYS A 42 9.95 -4.53 4.33
CA CYS A 42 10.79 -4.34 3.14
C CYS A 42 12.11 -3.62 3.45
N ALA A 43 12.18 -2.84 4.54
CA ALA A 43 13.42 -2.23 5.00
C ALA A 43 14.42 -3.24 5.59
N ALA A 44 13.93 -4.38 6.08
CA ALA A 44 14.72 -5.41 6.72
C ALA A 44 15.08 -6.59 5.80
N LEU A 45 14.49 -6.64 4.60
CA LEU A 45 14.76 -7.67 3.59
C LEU A 45 15.95 -7.30 2.71
N GLU A 46 16.64 -8.33 2.23
CA GLU A 46 17.63 -8.22 1.16
C GLU A 46 16.96 -8.29 -0.22
N PRO A 47 17.58 -7.77 -1.30
CA PRO A 47 17.02 -7.82 -2.65
C PRO A 47 16.75 -9.24 -3.19
N SER A 48 17.40 -10.26 -2.62
CA SER A 48 17.22 -11.67 -2.97
C SER A 48 16.11 -12.37 -2.18
N ASP A 49 15.57 -11.73 -1.15
CA ASP A 49 14.52 -12.31 -0.33
C ASP A 49 13.18 -12.30 -1.07
N TRP A 50 12.34 -13.28 -0.73
CA TRP A 50 11.02 -13.43 -1.30
C TRP A 50 9.97 -12.94 -0.31
N ILE A 51 9.00 -12.17 -0.80
CA ILE A 51 7.82 -11.74 -0.05
C ILE A 51 6.57 -11.99 -0.88
N ALA A 52 5.48 -12.38 -0.22
CA ALA A 52 4.17 -12.53 -0.83
C ALA A 52 3.13 -11.75 -0.01
N SER A 53 2.06 -11.32 -0.68
CA SER A 53 0.91 -10.65 -0.06
C SER A 53 -0.39 -11.29 -0.53
N THR A 54 -1.49 -10.88 0.09
CA THR A 54 -2.85 -11.31 -0.30
C THR A 54 -3.54 -10.19 -1.08
N HIS A 55 -4.85 -10.01 -0.90
CA HIS A 55 -5.66 -9.02 -1.61
C HIS A 55 -5.42 -7.57 -1.16
N ARG A 56 -4.57 -7.34 -0.14
CA ARG A 56 -4.27 -6.02 0.45
C ARG A 56 -2.77 -5.70 0.35
N GLY A 57 -2.23 -5.74 -0.86
CA GLY A 57 -0.80 -5.66 -1.12
C GLY A 57 -0.29 -4.33 -1.70
N HIS A 58 -1.02 -3.22 -1.51
CA HIS A 58 -0.61 -1.93 -2.07
C HIS A 58 0.56 -1.25 -1.34
N GLY A 59 0.79 -1.62 -0.08
CA GLY A 59 1.85 -1.08 0.76
C GLY A 59 3.24 -1.50 0.35
#